data_AF-A0A7X6XAC8-F1
#
_entry.id   AF-A0A7X6XAC8-F1
#
_cell.length_a   1.000
_cell.length_b   1.000
_cell.length_c   1.000
_cell.angle_alpha   90.00
_cell.angle_beta   90.00
_cell.angle_gamma   90.00
#
_symmetry.space_group_name_H-M   'P 1'
#
loop_
_entity.id
_entity.type
_entity.pdbx_description
1 polymer ?
#
loop_
_entity_poly.entity_id
_entity_poly.type
_entity_poly.pdbx_seq_one_letter_code
_entity_poly.pdbx_strand_id
1 'polypeptide(L)'
;RILTSGQAKSAFEGRETIIQMREHAKGRIEILPGGGIRPDNVIELLDYTGCDQIHLSMTRRCADDSISANPDIRFGSQLPSSESIYSLADREKIAAIVHQVNS
;
A
#
# COMPACT_ATOMS: atom_id res chain seq x y z
N ARG A 1 -13.21 -7.06 8.03
CA ARG A 1 -11.76 -7.32 7.86
C ARG A 1 -10.93 -6.36 8.71
N ILE A 2 -9.67 -6.71 9.02
CA ILE A 2 -8.71 -5.88 9.78
C ILE A 2 -7.51 -5.56 8.87
N LEU A 3 -7.26 -4.28 8.60
CA LEU A 3 -6.02 -3.82 7.97
C LEU A 3 -4.89 -3.79 9.01
N THR A 4 -3.79 -4.50 8.76
CA THR A 4 -2.69 -4.61 9.72
C THR A 4 -1.32 -4.82 9.06
N SER A 5 -0.27 -4.29 9.67
CA SER A 5 1.12 -4.62 9.39
C SER A 5 1.70 -5.66 10.36
N GLY A 6 0.86 -6.26 11.22
CA GLY A 6 1.33 -7.15 12.29
C GLY A 6 2.04 -6.42 13.44
N GLN A 7 1.69 -5.15 13.66
CA GLN A 7 2.33 -4.24 14.63
C GLN A 7 3.83 -3.97 14.33
N ALA A 8 4.24 -4.14 13.07
CA ALA A 8 5.60 -3.83 12.60
C ALA A 8 5.60 -2.67 11.58
N LYS A 9 6.79 -2.24 11.14
CA LYS A 9 6.93 -1.16 10.14
C LYS A 9 6.39 -1.56 8.76
N SER A 10 6.41 -2.85 8.44
CA SER A 10 5.86 -3.41 7.21
C SER A 10 5.14 -4.73 7.51
N ALA A 11 4.17 -5.10 6.66
CA ALA A 11 3.49 -6.40 6.77
C ALA A 11 4.47 -7.58 6.67
N PHE A 12 5.54 -7.43 5.88
CA PHE A 12 6.59 -8.44 5.76
C PHE A 12 7.36 -8.65 7.05
N GLU A 13 7.71 -7.57 7.76
CA GLU A 13 8.33 -7.65 9.09
C GLU A 13 7.38 -8.21 10.15
N GLY A 14 6.08 -7.92 10.08
CA GLY A 14 5.08 -8.37 11.04
C GLY A 14 4.34 -9.66 10.67
N ARG A 15 4.84 -10.42 9.68
CA ARG A 15 4.15 -11.61 9.14
C ARG A 15 3.85 -12.69 10.18
N GLU A 16 4.70 -12.86 11.20
CA GLU A 16 4.44 -13.78 12.31
C GLU A 16 3.20 -13.40 13.12
N THR A 17 3.07 -12.11 13.47
CA THR A 17 1.89 -11.59 14.16
C THR A 17 0.65 -11.73 13.29
N ILE A 18 0.78 -11.54 11.98
CA ILE A 18 -0.34 -11.71 11.03
C ILE A 18 -0.84 -13.17 11.04
N ILE A 19 0.06 -14.15 11.06
CA ILE A 19 -0.31 -15.57 11.22
C ILE A 19 -1.09 -15.78 12.52
N GLN A 20 -0.55 -15.31 13.65
CA GLN A 20 -1.22 -15.45 14.95
C GLN A 20 -2.61 -14.80 14.96
N MET A 21 -2.76 -13.62 14.33
CA MET A 21 -4.04 -12.94 14.18
C MET A 21 -5.03 -13.79 13.36
N ARG A 22 -4.58 -14.36 12.24
CA ARG A 22 -5.40 -15.22 11.36
C ARG A 22 -5.84 -16.50 12.09
N GLU A 23 -4.92 -17.16 12.76
CA GLU A 23 -5.17 -18.36 13.57
C GLU A 23 -6.12 -18.08 14.73
N HIS A 24 -5.98 -16.93 15.40
CA HIS A 24 -6.89 -16.51 16.45
C HIS A 24 -8.28 -16.16 15.90
N ALA A 25 -8.33 -15.47 14.75
CA ALA A 25 -9.59 -15.08 14.12
C ALA A 25 -10.43 -16.29 13.74
N LYS A 26 -9.80 -17.40 13.30
CA LYS A 26 -10.49 -18.64 12.89
C LYS A 26 -11.64 -18.38 11.90
N GLY A 27 -11.40 -17.52 10.91
CA GLY A 27 -12.39 -17.15 9.90
C GLY A 27 -13.53 -16.23 10.37
N ARG A 28 -13.58 -15.84 11.66
CA ARG A 28 -14.59 -14.91 12.18
C ARG A 28 -14.42 -13.48 11.65
N ILE A 29 -13.19 -13.12 11.29
CA ILE A 29 -12.85 -11.86 10.65
C ILE A 29 -11.66 -12.07 9.70
N GLU A 30 -11.74 -11.48 8.52
CA GLU A 30 -10.65 -11.48 7.54
C GLU A 30 -9.47 -10.63 8.04
N ILE A 31 -8.26 -11.14 7.89
CA ILE A 31 -7.01 -10.40 8.15
C ILE A 31 -6.47 -9.90 6.81
N LEU A 32 -6.28 -8.59 6.69
CA LEU A 32 -5.81 -7.89 5.49
C LEU A 32 -4.42 -7.30 5.76
N PRO A 33 -3.33 -8.02 5.41
CA PRO A 33 -1.99 -7.49 5.43
C PRO A 33 -1.88 -6.19 4.65
N GLY A 34 -1.21 -5.18 5.22
CA GLY A 34 -0.93 -3.92 4.56
C GLY A 34 0.28 -3.19 5.14
N GLY A 35 0.88 -2.34 4.31
CA GLY A 35 2.10 -1.59 4.65
C GLY A 35 3.36 -2.23 4.07
N GLY A 36 4.04 -1.51 3.18
CA GLY A 36 5.30 -1.95 2.59
C GLY A 36 5.21 -3.10 1.57
N ILE A 37 4.01 -3.48 1.12
CA ILE A 37 3.82 -4.55 0.13
C ILE A 37 4.22 -4.06 -1.27
N ARG A 38 5.03 -4.86 -1.97
CA ARG A 38 5.67 -4.55 -3.26
C ARG A 38 5.77 -5.83 -4.13
N PRO A 39 6.04 -5.71 -5.44
CA PRO A 39 6.11 -6.87 -6.33
C PRO A 39 7.19 -7.88 -5.93
N ASP A 40 8.26 -7.41 -5.28
CA ASP A 40 9.36 -8.25 -4.82
C ASP A 40 9.03 -9.08 -3.56
N ASN A 41 8.01 -8.71 -2.78
CA ASN A 41 7.68 -9.38 -1.52
C ASN A 41 6.25 -9.96 -1.44
N VAL A 42 5.38 -9.64 -2.41
CA VAL A 42 3.94 -9.96 -2.31
C VAL A 42 3.66 -11.46 -2.29
N ILE A 43 4.35 -12.24 -3.12
CA ILE A 43 4.14 -13.70 -3.21
C ILE A 43 4.62 -14.38 -1.94
N GLU A 44 5.84 -14.10 -1.52
CA GLU A 44 6.39 -14.65 -0.28
C GLU A 44 5.52 -14.28 0.93
N LEU A 45 5.02 -13.04 1.02
CA LEU A 45 4.14 -12.63 2.10
C LEU A 45 2.82 -13.43 2.12
N LEU A 46 2.19 -13.62 0.96
CA LEU A 46 0.93 -14.38 0.84
C LEU A 46 1.15 -15.84 1.21
N ASP A 47 2.19 -16.47 0.66
CA ASP A 47 2.56 -17.87 0.94
C ASP A 47 2.87 -18.08 2.42
N TYR A 48 3.63 -17.16 3.04
CA TYR A 48 4.05 -17.28 4.43
C TYR A 48 2.87 -17.09 5.39
N THR A 49 2.00 -16.11 5.14
CA THR A 49 0.90 -15.76 6.05
C THR A 49 -0.36 -16.61 5.84
N GLY A 50 -0.52 -17.19 4.65
CA GLY A 50 -1.76 -17.87 4.23
C GLY A 50 -2.96 -16.93 4.11
N CYS A 51 -2.73 -15.63 4.00
CA CYS A 51 -3.75 -14.63 3.66
C CYS A 51 -4.07 -14.69 2.17
N ASP A 52 -5.29 -14.33 1.80
CA ASP A 52 -5.81 -14.34 0.42
C ASP A 52 -6.12 -12.93 -0.12
N GLN A 53 -5.84 -11.89 0.68
CA GLN A 53 -6.08 -10.49 0.38
C GLN A 53 -4.90 -9.65 0.84
N ILE A 54 -4.65 -8.53 0.17
CA ILE A 54 -3.60 -7.55 0.50
C ILE A 54 -4.10 -6.11 0.32
N HIS A 55 -3.52 -5.18 1.08
CA HIS A 55 -3.72 -3.75 0.91
C HIS A 55 -2.44 -3.05 0.51
N LEU A 56 -2.48 -2.33 -0.61
CA LEU A 56 -1.36 -1.61 -1.21
C LEU A 56 -1.82 -0.27 -1.77
N SER A 57 -0.96 0.75 -1.70
CA SER A 57 -1.29 2.09 -2.22
C SER A 57 -0.92 2.27 -3.70
N MET A 58 0.21 1.68 -4.13
CA MET A 58 0.79 1.75 -5.48
C MET A 58 0.48 3.04 -6.26
N THR A 59 1.05 4.15 -5.78
CA THR A 59 0.92 5.45 -6.45
C THR A 59 2.20 5.86 -7.17
N ARG A 60 2.05 6.78 -8.13
CA ARG A 60 3.12 7.56 -8.74
C ARG A 60 2.89 9.04 -8.47
N ARG A 61 3.99 9.79 -8.39
CA ARG A 61 3.94 11.26 -8.29
C ARG A 61 3.78 11.83 -9.70
N CYS A 62 2.83 12.74 -9.86
CA CYS A 62 2.56 13.48 -11.09
C CYS A 62 2.78 14.97 -10.83
N ALA A 63 3.22 15.71 -11.84
CA ALA A 63 3.34 17.16 -11.76
C ALA A 63 1.96 17.83 -11.85
N ASP A 64 1.79 18.93 -11.13
CA ASP A 64 0.65 19.83 -11.19
C ASP A 64 1.13 21.22 -11.59
N ASP A 65 0.63 21.71 -12.73
CA ASP A 65 1.02 23.01 -13.29
C ASP A 65 0.09 24.15 -12.85
N SER A 66 -0.87 23.91 -11.96
CA SER A 66 -1.89 24.89 -11.56
C SER A 66 -1.30 26.16 -10.93
N ILE A 67 -0.14 26.07 -10.29
CA ILE A 67 0.58 27.23 -9.70
C ILE A 67 1.68 27.79 -10.61
N SER A 68 1.87 27.26 -11.82
CA SER A 68 2.98 27.66 -12.71
C SER A 68 2.97 29.16 -13.04
N ALA A 69 1.78 29.76 -13.16
CA ALA A 69 1.60 31.19 -13.43
C ALA A 69 1.75 32.08 -12.18
N ASN A 70 1.60 31.52 -10.97
CA ASN A 70 1.76 32.24 -9.71
C ASN A 70 2.24 31.30 -8.59
N PRO A 71 3.57 31.21 -8.37
CA PRO A 71 4.16 30.35 -7.35
C PRO A 71 3.86 30.74 -5.90
N ASP A 72 3.14 31.84 -5.64
CA ASP A 72 2.73 32.25 -4.28
C ASP A 72 1.37 31.66 -3.86
N ILE A 73 0.61 31.07 -4.79
CA ILE A 73 -0.66 30.40 -4.47
C ILE A 73 -0.41 29.14 -3.62
N ARG A 74 -1.26 28.93 -2.61
CA ARG A 74 -1.23 27.77 -1.71
C ARG A 74 -2.64 27.17 -1.61
N PHE A 75 -2.78 25.87 -1.83
CA PHE A 75 -4.07 25.17 -1.69
C PHE A 75 -4.22 24.42 -0.36
N GLY A 76 -3.13 24.18 0.36
CA GLY A 76 -3.21 23.60 1.70
C GLY A 76 -1.92 22.97 2.23
N SER A 77 -0.83 23.00 1.47
CA SER A 77 0.46 22.47 1.87
C SER A 77 1.42 23.55 2.35
N GLN A 78 2.31 23.21 3.27
CA GLN A 78 3.24 24.18 3.88
C GLN A 78 4.44 24.52 2.98
N LEU A 79 4.74 23.67 1.98
CA LEU A 79 5.88 23.83 1.09
C LEU A 79 5.40 24.10 -0.34
N PRO A 80 5.98 25.08 -1.07
CA PRO A 80 5.62 25.33 -2.47
C PRO A 80 5.79 24.10 -3.36
N SER A 81 6.80 23.27 -3.08
CA SER A 81 7.08 22.05 -3.83
C SER A 81 6.05 20.93 -3.65
N SER A 82 5.18 21.02 -2.64
CA SER A 82 4.08 20.06 -2.46
C SER A 82 2.80 20.48 -3.17
N GLU A 83 2.69 21.74 -3.61
CA GLU A 83 1.55 22.24 -4.41
C GLU A 83 1.68 21.87 -5.89
N SER A 84 2.90 21.64 -6.39
CA SER A 84 3.17 21.29 -7.80
C SER A 84 3.22 19.80 -8.08
N ILE A 85 2.73 18.97 -7.15
CA ILE A 85 2.73 17.52 -7.26
C ILE A 85 1.45 16.92 -6.68
N TYR A 86 0.99 15.83 -7.26
CA TYR A 86 -0.05 15.00 -6.67
C TYR A 86 0.28 13.52 -6.80
N SER A 87 -0.37 12.70 -5.95
CA SER A 87 -0.26 11.24 -6.02
C SER A 87 -1.40 10.67 -6.84
N LEU A 88 -1.07 9.82 -7.80
CA LEU A 88 -2.04 9.14 -8.66
C LEU A 88 -1.82 7.63 -8.60
N ALA A 89 -2.91 6.86 -8.56
CA ALA A 89 -2.82 5.40 -8.62
C ALA A 89 -2.10 4.94 -9.91
N ASP A 90 -1.14 4.05 -9.74
CA ASP A 90 -0.27 3.57 -10.82
C ASP A 90 -0.84 2.28 -11.44
N ARG A 91 -1.63 2.45 -12.50
CA ARG A 91 -2.32 1.35 -13.17
C ARG A 91 -1.38 0.23 -13.61
N GLU A 92 -0.21 0.57 -14.14
CA GLU A 92 0.74 -0.42 -14.66
C GLU A 92 1.32 -1.26 -13.52
N LYS A 93 1.74 -0.61 -12.43
CA LYS A 93 2.23 -1.34 -11.23
C LYS A 93 1.16 -2.17 -10.57
N ILE A 94 -0.07 -1.66 -10.50
CA ILE A 94 -1.21 -2.41 -9.95
C ILE A 94 -1.48 -3.63 -10.82
N ALA A 95 -1.54 -3.47 -12.15
CA ALA A 95 -1.76 -4.59 -13.07
C ALA A 95 -0.65 -5.64 -12.99
N ALA A 96 0.61 -5.23 -12.85
CA ALA A 96 1.73 -6.15 -12.67
C ALA A 96 1.59 -7.01 -11.40
N ILE A 97 1.25 -6.41 -10.27
CA ILE A 97 0.99 -7.17 -9.02
C ILE A 97 -0.21 -8.10 -9.19
N VAL A 98 -1.31 -7.61 -9.77
CA VAL A 98 -2.50 -8.43 -9.98
C VAL A 98 -2.18 -9.63 -10.87
N HIS A 99 -1.36 -9.46 -11.91
CA HIS A 99 -0.93 -10.57 -12.75
C HIS A 99 -0.05 -11.55 -11.96
N GLN A 100 0.92 -11.05 -11.21
CA GLN A 100 1.84 -11.89 -10.42
C GLN A 100 1.11 -12.74 -9.38
N VAL A 101 0.10 -12.19 -8.70
CA VAL A 101 -0.66 -12.89 -7.64
C VAL A 101 -1.67 -13.91 -8.22
N ASN A 102 -2.15 -13.71 -9.45
CA ASN A 102 -3.13 -14.59 -10.09
C ASN A 102 -2.52 -15.54 -11.13
N SER A 103 -1.19 -15.60 -11.24
CA SER A 103 -0.48 -16.53 -12.12
C SER A 103 -0.29 -17.88 -11.44
#